data_AF-A0A1B6C4V2-F1
#
_entry.id   AF-A0A1B6C4V2-F1
#
_cell.length_a   1.000
_cell.length_b   1.000
_cell.length_c   1.000
_cell.angle_alpha   90.00
_cell.angle_beta   90.00
_cell.angle_gamma   90.00
#
_symmetry.space_group_name_H-M   'P 1'
#
loop_
_entity.id
_entity.type
_entity.pdbx_description
1 polymer ?
#
loop_
_entity_poly.entity_id
_entity_poly.type
_entity_poly.pdbx_seq_one_letter_code
_entity_poly.pdbx_strand_id
1 'polypeptide(L)'
;MWESVKGKQLKVKWFYHPEETEVRPLRKLQLPNGVFKSNHTDDNDIQTISHKCEVVPLEEYRNRLSLEPDRLASFEDYNDLYYMAGFYNEVARKIFYEPDV
;
A
#
# COMPACT_ATOMS: atom_id res chain seq x y z
N MET A 1 -15.33 -8.92 7.88
CA MET A 1 -16.40 -7.95 8.13
C MET A 1 -17.37 -8.57 9.12
N TRP A 2 -17.85 -7.81 10.11
CA TRP A 2 -18.89 -8.24 11.04
C TRP A 2 -19.73 -7.04 11.49
N GLU A 3 -20.84 -7.30 12.15
CA GLU A 3 -21.69 -6.28 12.76
C GLU A 3 -21.55 -6.34 14.29
N SER A 4 -21.51 -5.17 14.94
CA SER A 4 -21.39 -5.01 16.39
C SER A 4 -22.34 -3.92 16.88
N VAL A 5 -22.42 -3.72 18.20
CA VAL A 5 -23.17 -2.58 18.78
C VAL A 5 -22.67 -1.20 18.33
N LYS A 6 -21.44 -1.11 17.81
CA LYS A 6 -20.87 0.12 17.24
C LYS A 6 -21.14 0.28 15.74
N GLY A 7 -21.90 -0.64 15.12
CA GLY A 7 -22.15 -0.68 13.68
C GLY A 7 -21.33 -1.75 12.97
N LYS A 8 -21.19 -1.59 11.64
CA LYS A 8 -20.49 -2.53 10.75
C LYS A 8 -18.98 -2.29 10.81
N GLN A 9 -18.23 -3.34 11.06
CA GLN A 9 -16.79 -3.29 11.30
C GLN A 9 -16.06 -4.23 10.34
N LEU A 10 -14.78 -3.93 10.09
CA LEU A 10 -13.87 -4.78 9.35
C LEU A 10 -12.52 -4.89 10.04
N LYS A 11 -11.79 -5.95 9.73
CA LYS A 11 -10.42 -6.16 10.19
C LYS A 11 -9.50 -5.84 9.03
N VAL A 12 -8.64 -4.84 9.18
CA VAL A 12 -7.72 -4.35 8.14
C VAL A 12 -6.34 -4.93 8.38
N LYS A 13 -5.63 -5.26 7.30
CA LYS A 13 -4.17 -5.47 7.36
C LYS A 13 -3.52 -4.30 6.64
N TRP A 14 -2.65 -3.59 7.34
CA TRP A 14 -2.12 -2.33 6.84
C TRP A 14 -0.98 -2.52 5.85
N PHE A 15 -0.97 -1.62 4.88
CA PHE A 15 0.17 -1.28 4.07
C PHE A 15 0.70 0.08 4.52
N TYR A 16 1.99 0.32 4.33
CA TYR A 16 2.64 1.58 4.67
C TYR A 16 3.32 2.16 3.45
N HIS A 17 3.10 3.45 3.21
CA HIS A 17 3.96 4.23 2.35
C HIS A 17 5.36 4.41 2.97
N PRO A 18 6.40 4.60 2.14
CA PRO A 18 7.77 4.78 2.62
C PRO A 18 7.91 5.87 3.71
N GLU A 19 7.18 6.97 3.57
CA GLU A 19 7.15 8.13 4.46
C GLU A 19 6.42 7.87 5.80
N GLU A 20 5.56 6.85 5.84
CA GLU A 20 4.82 6.45 7.05
C GLU A 20 5.63 5.45 7.91
N THR A 21 6.74 4.94 7.39
CA THR A 21 7.62 4.04 8.15
C THR A 21 8.50 4.84 9.12
N GLU A 22 8.59 4.38 10.37
CA GLU A 22 9.44 5.03 11.38
C GLU A 22 10.93 4.93 11.02
N VAL A 23 11.30 3.85 10.33
CA VAL A 23 12.64 3.64 9.79
C VAL A 23 12.67 4.14 8.36
N ARG A 24 13.17 5.37 8.18
CA ARG A 24 13.37 5.96 6.85
C ARG A 24 13.95 4.90 5.90
N PRO A 25 13.31 4.63 4.75
CA PRO A 25 13.79 3.63 3.82
C PRO A 25 15.25 3.85 3.47
N LEU A 26 16.07 2.80 3.57
CA LEU A 26 17.50 2.86 3.24
C LEU A 26 17.77 3.30 1.80
N ARG A 27 16.78 3.15 0.92
CA ARG A 27 16.83 3.58 -0.48
C ARG A 27 15.50 4.19 -0.89
N LYS A 28 15.57 5.20 -1.74
CA LYS A 28 14.39 5.76 -2.39
C LYS A 28 13.87 4.74 -3.41
N LEU A 29 12.55 4.56 -3.44
CA LEU A 29 11.90 3.76 -4.47
C LEU A 29 12.05 4.44 -5.84
N GLN A 30 12.36 3.65 -6.88
CA GLN A 30 12.58 4.16 -8.23
C GLN A 30 11.28 4.56 -8.93
N LEU A 31 10.17 3.91 -8.57
CA LEU A 31 8.83 4.17 -9.09
C LEU A 31 7.90 4.66 -7.96
N PRO A 32 6.96 5.56 -8.24
CA PRO A 32 5.96 6.04 -7.28
C PRO A 32 4.94 4.95 -6.93
N ASN A 33 4.12 5.17 -5.90
CA ASN A 33 3.06 4.26 -5.43
C ASN A 33 3.54 2.88 -4.94
N GLY A 34 4.82 2.78 -4.54
CA GLY A 34 5.31 1.57 -3.86
C GLY A 34 4.88 1.57 -2.40
N VAL A 35 4.32 0.46 -1.93
CA VAL A 35 3.85 0.28 -0.55
C VAL A 35 4.45 -0.98 0.08
N PHE A 36 4.63 -0.94 1.40
CA PHE A 36 5.13 -2.07 2.17
C PHE A 36 3.98 -2.74 2.92
N LYS A 37 3.79 -4.05 2.72
CA LYS A 37 2.87 -4.83 3.54
C LYS A 37 3.35 -4.87 4.98
N SER A 38 2.45 -4.83 5.96
CA SER A 38 2.79 -5.05 7.36
C SER A 38 2.00 -6.22 8.00
N ASN A 39 2.43 -6.62 9.19
CA ASN A 39 1.65 -7.45 10.10
C ASN A 39 0.62 -6.64 10.92
N HIS A 40 0.68 -5.31 10.93
CA HIS A 40 -0.29 -4.47 11.62
C HIS A 40 -1.70 -4.80 11.16
N THR A 41 -2.52 -5.19 12.13
CA THR A 41 -3.91 -5.52 11.93
C THR A 41 -4.74 -4.89 13.04
N ASP A 42 -5.81 -4.21 12.68
CA ASP A 42 -6.75 -3.59 13.60
C ASP A 42 -8.19 -3.68 13.07
N ASP A 43 -9.15 -3.20 13.86
CA ASP A 43 -10.56 -3.19 13.53
C ASP A 43 -11.00 -1.75 13.24
N ASN A 44 -11.64 -1.53 12.10
CA ASN A 44 -12.08 -0.23 11.61
C ASN A 44 -13.57 -0.23 11.23
N ASP A 45 -14.21 0.93 11.28
CA ASP A 45 -15.59 1.11 10.82
C ASP A 45 -15.66 1.03 9.30
N ILE A 46 -16.66 0.34 8.74
CA ILE A 46 -16.79 0.23 7.29
C ILE A 46 -17.03 1.58 6.60
N GLN A 47 -17.59 2.54 7.31
CA GLN A 47 -17.87 3.88 6.77
C GLN A 47 -16.60 4.70 6.52
N THR A 48 -15.43 4.23 6.97
CA THR A 48 -14.13 4.89 6.68
C THR A 48 -13.49 4.41 5.38
N ILE A 49 -14.07 3.43 4.68
CA ILE A 49 -13.57 2.99 3.36
C ILE A 49 -13.93 4.05 2.32
N SER A 50 -12.91 4.60 1.65
CA SER A 50 -13.07 5.56 0.55
C SER A 50 -13.45 4.87 -0.77
N HIS A 51 -12.57 4.01 -1.28
CA HIS A 51 -12.73 3.33 -2.56
C HIS A 51 -11.90 2.02 -2.57
N LYS A 52 -11.98 1.29 -3.68
CA LYS A 52 -11.19 0.07 -3.91
C LYS A 52 -9.94 0.41 -4.72
N CYS A 53 -8.78 -0.07 -4.29
CA CYS A 53 -7.53 0.01 -5.03
C CYS A 53 -6.90 -1.38 -5.28
N GLU A 54 -5.83 -1.42 -6.07
CA GLU A 54 -5.06 -2.60 -6.42
C GLU A 54 -3.60 -2.47 -5.96
N VAL A 55 -3.08 -3.51 -5.31
CA VAL A 55 -1.64 -3.67 -5.02
C VAL A 55 -1.15 -4.89 -5.79
N VAL A 56 -0.28 -4.67 -6.78
CA VAL A 56 0.22 -5.72 -7.69
C VAL A 56 1.73 -5.94 -7.54
N PRO A 57 2.30 -7.04 -8.07
CA PRO A 57 3.76 -7.19 -8.16
C PRO A 57 4.40 -6.09 -9.03
N LEU A 58 5.66 -5.78 -8.77
CA LEU A 58 6.40 -4.72 -9.46
C LEU A 58 6.44 -4.90 -10.99
N GLU A 59 6.58 -6.13 -11.47
CA GLU A 59 6.58 -6.44 -12.91
C GLU A 59 5.24 -6.06 -13.56
N GLU A 60 4.12 -6.43 -12.93
CA GLU A 60 2.79 -6.09 -13.41
C GLU A 60 2.55 -4.58 -13.38
N TYR A 61 3.00 -3.91 -12.32
CA TYR A 61 2.92 -2.46 -12.22
C TYR A 61 3.65 -1.77 -13.37
N ARG A 62 4.89 -2.18 -13.67
CA ARG A 62 5.68 -1.66 -14.81
C ARG A 62 4.96 -1.90 -16.15
N ASN A 63 4.36 -3.06 -16.33
CA ASN A 63 3.61 -3.39 -17.54
C ASN A 63 2.34 -2.54 -17.69
N ARG A 64 1.61 -2.28 -16.61
CA ARG A 64 0.43 -1.40 -16.67
C ARG A 64 0.81 0.06 -16.95
N LEU A 65 1.90 0.54 -16.36
CA LEU A 65 2.43 1.88 -16.62
C LEU A 65 2.90 2.09 -18.06
N SER A 66 3.47 1.05 -18.69
CA SER A 66 3.92 1.17 -20.09
C SER A 66 2.75 1.23 -21.08
N LEU A 67 1.60 0.64 -20.73
CA LEU A 67 0.37 0.70 -21.52
C LEU A 67 -0.37 2.04 -21.33
N GLU A 68 -0.28 2.64 -20.13
CA GLU A 68 -0.97 3.89 -19.78
C GLU A 68 -0.01 4.89 -19.09
N PRO A 69 0.93 5.51 -19.81
CA PRO A 69 1.96 6.38 -19.20
C PRO A 69 1.38 7.61 -18.49
N ASP A 70 0.28 8.16 -19.01
CA ASP A 70 -0.39 9.34 -18.46
C ASP A 70 -1.12 9.06 -17.15
N ARG A 71 -1.28 7.79 -16.75
CA ARG A 71 -1.93 7.39 -15.49
C ARG A 71 -1.18 7.90 -14.25
N LEU A 72 0.13 8.11 -14.36
CA LEU A 72 0.91 8.75 -13.30
C LEU A 72 0.76 10.29 -13.29
N ALA A 73 0.36 10.87 -14.41
CA ALA A 73 0.17 12.31 -14.56
C ALA A 73 -1.27 12.75 -14.22
N SER A 74 -2.24 11.84 -14.25
CA SER A 74 -3.56 12.09 -13.67
C SER A 74 -3.43 12.28 -12.16
N PHE A 75 -4.15 13.27 -11.61
CA PHE A 75 -4.14 13.69 -10.20
C PHE A 75 -3.86 12.51 -9.24
N GLU A 76 -2.91 12.71 -8.32
CA GLU A 76 -2.42 11.68 -7.37
C GLU A 76 -3.56 10.94 -6.64
N ASP A 77 -4.67 11.63 -6.38
CA ASP A 77 -5.87 11.11 -5.71
C ASP A 77 -6.68 10.08 -6.53
N TYR A 78 -6.42 9.93 -7.83
CA TYR A 78 -7.15 8.99 -8.71
C TYR A 78 -6.32 7.76 -9.11
N ASN A 79 -5.11 7.61 -8.58
CA ASN A 79 -4.27 6.49 -8.96
C ASN A 79 -4.47 5.30 -8.02
N ASP A 80 -5.51 4.52 -8.31
CA ASP A 80 -5.91 3.32 -7.55
C ASP A 80 -4.92 2.13 -7.71
N LEU A 81 -3.73 2.34 -8.29
CA LEU A 81 -2.75 1.31 -8.58
C LEU A 81 -1.43 1.55 -7.84
N TYR A 82 -1.08 0.55 -7.03
CA TYR A 82 0.14 0.49 -6.22
C TYR A 82 0.92 -0.78 -6.53
N TYR A 83 2.21 -0.80 -6.17
CA TYR A 83 3.01 -2.02 -6.23
C TYR A 83 3.56 -2.44 -4.87
N MET A 84 3.73 -3.74 -4.68
CA MET A 84 4.38 -4.30 -3.50
C MET A 84 5.87 -4.00 -3.53
N ALA A 85 6.31 -3.05 -2.70
CA ALA A 85 7.73 -2.70 -2.56
C ALA A 85 8.47 -3.63 -1.58
N GLY A 86 7.73 -4.33 -0.71
CA GLY A 86 8.31 -5.16 0.32
C GLY A 86 7.40 -5.38 1.52
N PHE A 87 8.04 -5.73 2.62
CA PHE A 87 7.44 -5.97 3.92
C PHE A 87 8.07 -5.04 4.98
N TYR A 88 7.21 -4.33 5.71
CA TYR A 88 7.60 -3.54 6.88
C TYR A 88 7.21 -4.31 8.15
N ASN A 89 8.20 -4.59 9.00
CA ASN A 89 7.98 -5.12 10.33
C ASN A 89 8.03 -3.96 11.33
N GLU A 90 6.87 -3.49 11.80
CA GLU A 90 6.77 -2.40 12.79
C GLU A 90 7.44 -2.73 14.12
N VAL A 91 7.32 -3.96 14.61
CA VAL A 91 7.84 -4.37 15.92
C VAL A 91 9.36 -4.39 15.89
N ALA A 92 9.93 -4.94 14.83
CA ALA A 92 11.38 -4.98 14.63
C ALA A 92 11.94 -3.67 14.06
N ARG A 93 11.06 -2.75 13.61
CA ARG A 93 11.42 -1.55 12.85
C ARG A 93 12.36 -1.87 11.68
N LYS A 94 11.96 -2.82 10.84
CA LYS A 94 12.77 -3.26 9.70
C LYS A 94 11.95 -3.32 8.43
N ILE A 95 12.57 -2.89 7.34
CA ILE A 95 12.02 -3.01 5.99
C ILE A 95 12.79 -4.11 5.26
N PHE A 96 12.05 -5.01 4.62
CA PHE A 96 12.54 -6.04 3.73
C PHE A 96 11.95 -5.75 2.35
N TYR A 97 12.79 -5.58 1.34
CA TYR A 97 12.31 -5.24 0.00
C TYR A 97 11.98 -6.50 -0.79
N GLU A 98 10.98 -6.41 -1.66
CA GLU A 98 10.78 -7.42 -2.71
C GLU A 98 11.98 -7.39 -3.69
N PRO A 99 12.23 -8.50 -4.43
CA PRO A 99 13.20 -8.50 -5.52
C PRO A 99 12.90 -7.39 -6.54
N ASP A 100 13.96 -6.83 -7.14
CA ASP A 100 13.90 -5.85 -8.24
C ASP A 100 13.26 -4.48 -7.95
N VAL A 101 12.84 -4.26 -6.69
CA VAL A 101 12.60 -2.94 -6.06
C VAL A 101 13.93 -2.31 -5.69
#